data_AF-A0A935M9M8-F1
#
_entry.id   AF-A0A935M9M8-F1
#
_cell.length_a   1.000
_cell.length_b   1.000
_cell.length_c   1.000
_cell.angle_alpha   90.00
_cell.angle_beta   90.00
_cell.angle_gamma   90.00
#
_symmetry.space_group_name_H-M   'P 1'
#
loop_
_entity.id
_entity.type
_entity.pdbx_description
1 polymer ?
#
loop_
_entity_poly.entity_id
_entity_poly.type
_entity_poly.pdbx_seq_one_letter_code
_entity_poly.pdbx_strand_id
1 'polypeptide(L)'
;MLRRSFAVVLAIFLLSTSWGPVRAQDQGSKYFSETGHNVKGEFLVFYNSNPNALFLYGYPITEEFVDKSNKTVQYFQRARFEYDPNQPAGQRVLLTQLGRQTFVSTGPLNVANTLACRTYSETGYAVCFAFLEFFDQYGGVTQFGYPISGFEYHENKIVQYFEKARLEWQPWKMEGQRVVVSDLGRMYFDTLGEDPGLLSPVKPLNNTTQDVISLQVRAFVWKAVTLSSDSQLVFVIVQDQNLQPIANATCSTMVHWPDGRTETVPLNTNTNGVGIVPLSFVSQPYGSLIYTDVACSFGNLSGKTTTSFRIWY
;
A
#
# COMPACT_ATOMS: atom_id res chain seq x y z
N MET A 1 -24.29 -38.18 -65.51
CA MET A 1 -22.93 -38.56 -65.95
C MET A 1 -21.95 -37.53 -65.40
N LEU A 2 -20.88 -37.98 -64.72
CA LEU A 2 -19.52 -37.39 -64.56
C LEU A 2 -19.38 -35.85 -64.48
N ARG A 3 -18.73 -35.19 -63.51
CA ARG A 3 -17.37 -35.32 -62.90
C ARG A 3 -17.27 -34.20 -61.85
N ARG A 4 -16.98 -34.44 -60.56
CA ARG A 4 -15.67 -34.53 -59.88
C ARG A 4 -14.71 -33.31 -60.04
N SER A 5 -14.37 -32.73 -58.89
CA SER A 5 -13.09 -32.11 -58.48
C SER A 5 -12.95 -30.59 -58.64
N PHE A 6 -13.02 -29.84 -57.53
CA PHE A 6 -12.08 -28.77 -57.12
C PHE A 6 -12.59 -28.07 -55.83
N ALA A 7 -12.27 -28.59 -54.65
CA ALA A 7 -12.44 -27.85 -53.38
C ALA A 7 -11.67 -28.53 -52.21
N VAL A 8 -10.40 -28.91 -52.42
CA VAL A 8 -9.54 -29.38 -51.32
C VAL A 8 -8.12 -28.85 -51.53
N VAL A 9 -7.92 -27.55 -51.32
CA VAL A 9 -6.56 -26.97 -51.11
C VAL A 9 -6.55 -25.89 -50.03
N LEU A 10 -7.69 -25.38 -49.53
CA LEU A 10 -7.71 -24.27 -48.56
C LEU A 10 -7.91 -24.72 -47.10
N ALA A 11 -7.19 -25.75 -46.64
CA ALA A 11 -7.30 -26.22 -45.24
C ALA A 11 -5.98 -26.68 -44.60
N ILE A 12 -4.83 -26.39 -45.22
CA ILE A 12 -3.51 -26.72 -44.65
C ILE A 12 -2.56 -25.56 -44.93
N PHE A 13 -2.78 -24.43 -44.26
CA PHE A 13 -1.72 -23.44 -44.08
C PHE A 13 -1.97 -22.74 -42.73
N LEU A 14 -0.99 -22.89 -41.84
CA LEU A 14 -0.71 -22.06 -40.65
C LEU A 14 -1.46 -22.39 -39.34
N LEU A 15 -1.35 -23.64 -38.90
CA LEU A 15 -1.18 -23.93 -37.47
C LEU A 15 0.33 -23.94 -37.15
N SER A 16 0.97 -22.79 -37.33
CA SER A 16 2.29 -22.54 -36.76
C SER A 16 2.10 -22.22 -35.28
N THR A 17 2.31 -23.26 -34.47
CA THR A 17 2.44 -23.19 -33.01
C THR A 17 3.48 -22.15 -32.64
N SER A 18 3.00 -20.98 -32.22
CA SER A 18 3.83 -19.95 -31.63
C SER A 18 4.18 -20.40 -30.21
N TRP A 19 5.13 -21.33 -30.08
CA TRP A 19 5.89 -21.49 -28.84
C TRP A 19 6.87 -20.33 -28.73
N GLY A 20 6.33 -19.14 -28.50
CA GLY A 20 7.12 -18.07 -27.91
C GLY A 20 7.49 -18.50 -26.48
N PRO A 21 8.71 -18.21 -26.00
CA PRO A 21 8.99 -18.37 -24.58
C PRO A 21 7.95 -17.57 -23.82
N VAL A 22 7.21 -18.23 -22.92
CA VAL A 22 6.43 -17.53 -21.89
C VAL A 22 7.47 -16.75 -21.10
N ARG A 23 7.59 -15.45 -21.39
CA ARG A 23 8.31 -14.56 -20.49
C ARG A 23 7.50 -14.58 -19.21
N ALA A 24 8.04 -15.23 -18.18
CA ALA A 24 7.65 -14.90 -16.82
C ALA A 24 7.76 -13.37 -16.74
N GLN A 25 6.62 -12.70 -16.60
CA GLN A 25 6.63 -11.26 -16.34
C GLN A 25 7.61 -11.05 -15.20
N ASP A 26 8.52 -10.10 -15.38
CA ASP A 26 9.30 -9.57 -14.28
C ASP A 26 8.28 -9.01 -13.27
N GLN A 27 7.85 -9.88 -12.35
CA GLN A 27 6.89 -9.55 -11.31
C GLN A 27 7.70 -8.72 -10.33
N GLY A 28 7.73 -7.40 -10.60
CA GLY A 28 8.58 -6.44 -9.92
C GLY A 28 8.53 -6.54 -8.40
N SER A 29 9.46 -5.89 -7.72
CA SER A 29 9.45 -5.81 -6.26
C SER A 29 8.95 -4.45 -5.78
N LYS A 30 8.43 -4.42 -4.55
CA LYS A 30 8.11 -3.20 -3.81
C LYS A 30 8.82 -3.26 -2.46
N TYR A 31 9.62 -2.23 -2.18
CA TYR A 31 10.24 -2.04 -0.88
C TYR A 31 9.35 -1.21 0.04
N PHE A 32 9.24 -1.61 1.30
CA PHE A 32 8.48 -0.92 2.34
C PHE A 32 9.47 -0.37 3.35
N SER A 33 9.75 0.93 3.25
CA SER A 33 10.74 1.61 4.10
C SER A 33 10.38 1.62 5.58
N GLU A 34 9.09 1.47 5.90
CA GLU A 34 8.53 1.49 7.25
C GLU A 34 8.99 0.29 8.07
N THR A 35 9.27 -0.83 7.42
CA THR A 35 9.74 -2.07 8.06
C THR A 35 11.06 -2.59 7.49
N GLY A 36 11.50 -2.05 6.36
CA GLY A 36 12.75 -2.42 5.71
C GLY A 36 12.70 -3.73 4.93
N HIS A 37 11.52 -4.11 4.42
CA HIS A 37 11.29 -5.38 3.73
C HIS A 37 10.72 -5.18 2.33
N ASN A 38 10.94 -6.17 1.47
CA ASN A 38 10.46 -6.21 0.09
C ASN A 38 9.33 -7.22 -0.05
N VAL A 39 8.41 -6.94 -0.97
CA VAL A 39 7.43 -7.92 -1.47
C VAL A 39 7.61 -7.97 -2.98
N LYS A 40 7.70 -9.17 -3.55
CA LYS A 40 7.94 -9.38 -4.99
C LYS A 40 7.06 -10.49 -5.52
N GLY A 41 7.12 -10.74 -6.83
CA GLY A 41 6.52 -11.95 -7.39
C GLY A 41 5.01 -12.01 -7.21
N GLU A 42 4.51 -13.24 -7.07
CA GLU A 42 3.09 -13.54 -6.86
C GLU A 42 2.59 -12.94 -5.54
N PHE A 43 3.44 -12.83 -4.50
CA PHE A 43 3.07 -12.17 -3.25
C PHE A 43 2.79 -10.68 -3.45
N LEU A 44 3.56 -9.99 -4.29
CA LEU A 44 3.27 -8.58 -4.60
C LEU A 44 2.01 -8.44 -5.44
N VAL A 45 1.79 -9.34 -6.40
CA VAL A 45 0.56 -9.37 -7.20
C VAL A 45 -0.65 -9.56 -6.28
N PHE A 46 -0.60 -10.54 -5.37
CA PHE A 46 -1.66 -10.79 -4.40
C PHE A 46 -1.87 -9.61 -3.45
N TYR A 47 -0.79 -9.02 -2.91
CA TYR A 47 -0.87 -7.82 -2.08
C TYR A 47 -1.58 -6.68 -2.82
N ASN A 48 -1.16 -6.36 -4.04
CA ASN A 48 -1.73 -5.25 -4.82
C ASN A 48 -3.12 -5.55 -5.39
N SER A 49 -3.56 -6.81 -5.41
CA SER A 49 -4.91 -7.18 -5.85
C SER A 49 -6.01 -6.65 -4.92
N ASN A 50 -5.67 -6.34 -3.67
CA ASN A 50 -6.58 -5.72 -2.73
C ASN A 50 -6.23 -4.23 -2.54
N PRO A 51 -7.11 -3.28 -2.91
CA PRO A 51 -6.84 -1.85 -2.75
C PRO A 51 -6.66 -1.43 -1.27
N ASN A 52 -7.13 -2.24 -0.33
CA ASN A 52 -7.00 -2.01 1.12
C ASN A 52 -5.90 -2.86 1.76
N ALA A 53 -4.95 -3.40 0.98
CA ALA A 53 -3.94 -4.34 1.45
C ALA A 53 -3.14 -3.85 2.67
N LEU A 54 -2.73 -2.58 2.70
CA LEU A 54 -2.01 -2.04 3.86
C LEU A 54 -2.85 -2.10 5.14
N PHE A 55 -4.15 -1.86 5.02
CA PHE A 55 -5.06 -1.91 6.15
C PHE A 55 -5.32 -3.34 6.62
N LEU A 56 -5.52 -4.27 5.68
CA LEU A 56 -5.89 -5.67 5.97
C LEU A 56 -4.70 -6.56 6.34
N TYR A 57 -3.56 -6.38 5.69
CA TYR A 57 -2.37 -7.21 5.84
C TYR A 57 -1.27 -6.51 6.64
N GLY A 58 -1.21 -5.18 6.57
CA GLY A 58 -0.13 -4.40 7.15
C GLY A 58 1.15 -4.44 6.32
N TYR A 59 2.21 -3.87 6.88
CA TYR A 59 3.53 -3.91 6.25
C TYR A 59 4.13 -5.33 6.30
N PRO A 60 4.95 -5.72 5.30
CA PRO A 60 5.75 -6.95 5.42
C PRO A 60 6.70 -6.83 6.62
N ILE A 61 6.88 -7.90 7.36
CA ILE A 61 7.81 -7.96 8.51
C ILE A 61 8.97 -8.93 8.28
N THR A 62 8.94 -9.66 7.16
CA THR A 62 10.03 -10.52 6.68
C THR A 62 10.13 -10.39 5.17
N GLU A 63 11.21 -10.89 4.57
CA GLU A 63 11.24 -11.32 3.17
C GLU A 63 10.41 -12.61 2.97
N GLU A 64 10.18 -13.02 1.72
CA GLU A 64 9.70 -14.38 1.46
C GLU A 64 10.81 -15.41 1.79
N PHE A 65 10.45 -16.50 2.45
CA PHE A 65 11.37 -17.59 2.79
C PHE A 65 10.65 -18.94 2.82
N VAL A 66 11.41 -20.03 2.82
CA VAL A 66 10.85 -21.38 2.97
C VAL A 66 10.79 -21.71 4.47
N ASP A 67 9.58 -21.96 4.97
CA ASP A 67 9.35 -22.28 6.38
C ASP A 67 9.76 -23.73 6.73
N LYS A 68 9.65 -24.08 8.02
CA LYS A 68 9.93 -25.42 8.54
C LYS A 68 9.03 -26.51 7.94
N SER A 69 7.91 -26.14 7.33
CA SER A 69 6.96 -27.03 6.65
C SER A 69 7.22 -27.12 5.14
N ASN A 70 8.34 -26.59 4.66
CA ASN A 70 8.71 -26.55 3.25
C ASN A 70 7.71 -25.78 2.36
N LYS A 71 7.05 -24.76 2.93
CA LYS A 71 6.21 -23.82 2.18
C LYS A 71 6.95 -22.49 2.02
N THR A 72 6.86 -21.89 0.84
CA THR A 72 7.30 -20.50 0.66
C THR A 72 6.25 -19.57 1.27
N VAL A 73 6.67 -18.74 2.22
CA VAL A 73 5.79 -17.87 2.99
C VAL A 73 6.41 -16.49 3.18
N GLN A 74 5.56 -15.51 3.46
CA GLN A 74 5.99 -14.18 3.89
C GLN A 74 5.07 -13.68 4.99
N TYR A 75 5.65 -13.11 6.03
CA TYR A 75 4.90 -12.54 7.14
C TYR A 75 4.68 -11.05 6.93
N PHE A 76 3.46 -10.62 7.26
CA PHE A 76 3.04 -9.23 7.37
C PHE A 76 2.59 -8.99 8.81
N GLN A 77 2.34 -7.74 9.19
CA GLN A 77 1.88 -7.41 10.54
C GLN A 77 0.61 -8.20 10.92
N ARG A 78 -0.36 -8.28 10.01
CA ARG A 78 -1.71 -8.83 10.26
C ARG A 78 -1.99 -10.15 9.56
N ALA A 79 -1.15 -10.53 8.60
CA ALA A 79 -1.36 -11.69 7.75
C ALA A 79 -0.07 -12.48 7.54
N ARG A 80 -0.22 -13.69 7.03
CA ARG A 80 0.86 -14.53 6.53
C ARG A 80 0.41 -15.10 5.19
N PHE A 81 1.22 -14.86 4.17
CA PHE A 81 0.96 -15.37 2.82
C PHE A 81 1.67 -16.71 2.65
N GLU A 82 0.99 -17.65 2.02
CA GLU A 82 1.53 -18.95 1.63
C GLU A 82 1.46 -19.08 0.12
N TYR A 83 2.55 -19.56 -0.47
CA TYR A 83 2.60 -19.91 -1.89
C TYR A 83 2.32 -21.40 -2.09
N ASP A 84 1.35 -21.71 -2.95
CA ASP A 84 1.05 -23.07 -3.42
C ASP A 84 1.21 -23.14 -4.96
N PRO A 85 2.29 -23.76 -5.47
CA PRO A 85 2.54 -23.85 -6.90
C PRO A 85 1.52 -24.73 -7.64
N ASN A 86 0.77 -25.59 -6.94
CA ASN A 86 -0.20 -26.50 -7.53
C ASN A 86 -1.52 -25.79 -7.88
N GLN A 87 -1.73 -24.58 -7.36
CA GLN A 87 -2.91 -23.79 -7.70
C GLN A 87 -2.77 -23.14 -9.08
N PRO A 88 -3.91 -22.84 -9.74
CA PRO A 88 -3.90 -22.08 -10.98
C PRO A 88 -3.17 -20.73 -10.82
N ALA A 89 -2.54 -20.27 -11.90
CA ALA A 89 -1.89 -18.95 -11.91
C ALA A 89 -2.89 -17.86 -11.48
N GLY A 90 -2.44 -16.93 -10.63
CA GLY A 90 -3.30 -15.92 -10.00
C GLY A 90 -4.05 -16.40 -8.74
N GLN A 91 -4.01 -17.70 -8.41
CA GLN A 91 -4.60 -18.27 -7.17
C GLN A 91 -3.56 -18.97 -6.30
N ARG A 92 -2.28 -18.81 -6.62
CA ARG A 92 -1.16 -19.48 -5.93
C ARG A 92 -0.83 -18.89 -4.58
N VAL A 93 -1.39 -17.74 -4.23
CA VAL A 93 -1.14 -17.10 -2.94
C VAL A 93 -2.39 -17.20 -2.09
N LEU A 94 -2.22 -17.75 -0.89
CA LEU A 94 -3.29 -17.97 0.07
C LEU A 94 -2.95 -17.28 1.39
N LEU A 95 -3.98 -16.88 2.12
CA LEU A 95 -3.82 -16.45 3.50
C LEU A 95 -3.76 -17.66 4.41
N THR A 96 -2.76 -17.73 5.28
CA THR A 96 -2.77 -18.64 6.42
C THR A 96 -4.04 -18.41 7.24
N GLN A 97 -4.65 -19.49 7.73
CA GLN A 97 -5.82 -19.41 8.62
C GLN A 97 -5.42 -18.96 10.03
N LEU A 98 -4.84 -17.76 10.17
CA LEU A 98 -4.21 -17.28 11.41
C LEU A 98 -5.19 -17.21 12.57
N GLY A 99 -6.46 -16.90 12.31
CA GLY A 99 -7.47 -16.91 13.37
C GLY A 99 -7.67 -18.31 13.92
N ARG A 100 -7.73 -19.37 13.10
CA ARG A 100 -7.73 -20.76 13.60
C ARG A 100 -6.44 -21.13 14.34
N GLN A 101 -5.29 -20.68 13.84
CA GLN A 101 -3.99 -21.03 14.42
C GLN A 101 -3.72 -20.36 15.77
N THR A 102 -4.37 -19.22 16.04
CA THR A 102 -4.12 -18.40 17.24
C THR A 102 -5.32 -18.30 18.18
N PHE A 103 -6.45 -18.92 17.84
CA PHE A 103 -7.65 -18.86 18.67
C PHE A 103 -7.49 -19.72 19.93
N VAL A 104 -7.57 -19.06 21.08
CA VAL A 104 -7.71 -19.68 22.38
C VAL A 104 -8.93 -19.04 23.04
N SER A 105 -9.96 -19.82 23.34
CA SER A 105 -11.18 -19.25 23.92
C SER A 105 -10.95 -18.78 25.35
N THR A 106 -11.44 -17.59 25.65
CA THR A 106 -11.47 -16.95 26.97
C THR A 106 -12.89 -16.89 27.56
N GLY A 107 -13.86 -17.41 26.82
CA GLY A 107 -15.28 -17.36 27.15
C GLY A 107 -16.03 -16.31 26.33
N PRO A 108 -17.20 -16.66 25.77
CA PRO A 108 -17.97 -15.74 24.95
C PRO A 108 -18.63 -14.65 25.78
N LEU A 109 -18.65 -13.44 25.22
CA LEU A 109 -19.48 -12.34 25.69
C LEU A 109 -20.89 -12.56 25.17
N ASN A 110 -21.86 -12.48 26.08
CA ASN A 110 -23.25 -12.61 25.72
C ASN A 110 -23.77 -11.28 25.15
N VAL A 111 -23.59 -11.12 23.83
CA VAL A 111 -24.04 -9.95 23.09
C VAL A 111 -24.93 -10.43 21.95
N ALA A 112 -26.22 -10.60 22.23
CA ALA A 112 -27.20 -11.05 21.25
C ALA A 112 -28.13 -9.91 20.87
N ASN A 113 -28.15 -9.55 19.58
CA ASN A 113 -29.17 -8.68 19.00
C ASN A 113 -29.53 -9.17 17.59
N THR A 114 -30.68 -9.83 17.46
CA THR A 114 -31.11 -10.43 16.18
C THR A 114 -31.33 -9.42 15.06
N LEU A 115 -31.53 -8.13 15.37
CA LEU A 115 -31.71 -7.07 14.37
C LEU A 115 -30.38 -6.51 13.83
N ALA A 116 -29.27 -6.76 14.51
CA ALA A 116 -27.96 -6.20 14.16
C ALA A 116 -26.88 -7.28 13.93
N CYS A 117 -27.29 -8.53 13.76
CA CYS A 117 -26.40 -9.68 13.61
C CYS A 117 -26.74 -10.48 12.36
N ARG A 118 -25.72 -11.04 11.71
CA ARG A 118 -25.86 -12.06 10.67
C ARG A 118 -25.26 -13.37 11.17
N THR A 119 -26.07 -14.42 11.22
CA THR A 119 -25.65 -15.77 11.59
C THR A 119 -25.16 -16.55 10.37
N TYR A 120 -24.06 -17.27 10.54
CA TYR A 120 -23.49 -18.16 9.53
C TYR A 120 -23.79 -19.60 9.91
N SER A 121 -24.52 -20.33 9.07
CA SER A 121 -24.95 -21.71 9.36
C SER A 121 -23.79 -22.70 9.34
N GLU A 122 -22.71 -22.36 8.65
CA GLU A 122 -21.50 -23.17 8.51
C GLU A 122 -20.77 -23.34 9.84
N THR A 123 -20.86 -22.36 10.74
CA THR A 123 -20.17 -22.38 12.04
C THR A 123 -21.09 -22.16 13.24
N GLY A 124 -22.32 -21.68 13.02
CA GLY A 124 -23.28 -21.34 14.07
C GLY A 124 -23.01 -19.98 14.74
N TYR A 125 -21.94 -19.29 14.38
CA TYR A 125 -21.59 -17.98 14.95
C TYR A 125 -22.24 -16.83 14.18
N ALA A 126 -22.52 -15.75 14.90
CA ALA A 126 -23.02 -14.51 14.33
C ALA A 126 -21.97 -13.41 14.35
N VAL A 127 -21.98 -12.56 13.32
CA VAL A 127 -21.20 -11.32 13.26
C VAL A 127 -22.17 -10.16 13.41
N CYS A 128 -21.86 -9.20 14.29
CA CYS A 128 -22.82 -8.19 14.71
C CYS A 128 -22.27 -6.76 14.67
N PHE A 129 -23.17 -5.78 14.60
CA PHE A 129 -22.88 -4.34 14.73
C PHE A 129 -21.76 -3.87 13.79
N ALA A 130 -20.88 -2.99 14.27
CA ALA A 130 -19.74 -2.45 13.53
C ALA A 130 -18.78 -3.55 13.03
N PHE A 131 -18.75 -4.74 13.65
CA PHE A 131 -17.94 -5.85 13.12
C PHE A 131 -18.55 -6.42 11.83
N LEU A 132 -19.88 -6.48 11.73
CA LEU A 132 -20.56 -6.92 10.51
C LEU A 132 -20.38 -5.90 9.38
N GLU A 133 -20.53 -4.61 9.69
CA GLU A 133 -20.28 -3.53 8.72
C GLU A 133 -18.85 -3.60 8.18
N PHE A 134 -17.86 -3.73 9.08
CA PHE A 134 -16.46 -3.90 8.70
C PHE A 134 -16.23 -5.16 7.86
N PHE A 135 -16.78 -6.29 8.30
CA PHE A 135 -16.64 -7.57 7.62
C PHE A 135 -17.16 -7.50 6.19
N ASP A 136 -18.36 -6.96 5.98
CA ASP A 136 -18.96 -6.81 4.66
C ASP A 136 -18.17 -5.83 3.78
N GLN A 137 -17.73 -4.69 4.34
CA GLN A 137 -16.99 -3.67 3.61
C GLN A 137 -15.66 -4.18 3.05
N TYR A 138 -14.97 -5.06 3.78
CA TYR A 138 -13.61 -5.49 3.45
C TYR A 138 -13.51 -6.90 2.86
N GLY A 139 -14.61 -7.43 2.31
CA GLY A 139 -14.60 -8.66 1.50
C GLY A 139 -15.12 -9.92 2.20
N GLY A 140 -15.65 -9.79 3.41
CA GLY A 140 -16.39 -10.81 4.12
C GLY A 140 -15.68 -12.16 4.21
N VAL A 141 -16.42 -13.23 3.93
CA VAL A 141 -15.93 -14.62 4.04
C VAL A 141 -14.73 -14.87 3.14
N THR A 142 -14.69 -14.27 1.94
CA THR A 142 -13.55 -14.44 1.03
C THR A 142 -12.25 -13.94 1.66
N GLN A 143 -12.31 -12.79 2.32
CA GLN A 143 -11.16 -12.15 2.95
C GLN A 143 -10.80 -12.77 4.31
N PHE A 144 -11.78 -12.89 5.21
CA PHE A 144 -11.55 -13.23 6.62
C PHE A 144 -11.85 -14.70 6.94
N GLY A 145 -12.56 -15.41 6.06
CA GLY A 145 -13.15 -16.72 6.36
C GLY A 145 -14.41 -16.60 7.22
N TYR A 146 -14.98 -17.74 7.58
CA TYR A 146 -16.16 -17.78 8.45
C TYR A 146 -15.83 -17.35 9.89
N PRO A 147 -16.80 -16.80 10.65
CA PRO A 147 -16.60 -16.55 12.08
C PRO A 147 -16.43 -17.89 12.81
N ILE A 148 -15.44 -17.97 13.70
CA ILE A 148 -15.14 -19.19 14.49
C ILE A 148 -15.36 -18.98 15.99
N SER A 149 -15.76 -17.78 16.41
CA SER A 149 -16.11 -17.43 17.78
C SER A 149 -17.26 -16.42 17.83
N GLY A 150 -17.89 -16.29 19.00
CA GLY A 150 -18.63 -15.07 19.36
C GLY A 150 -17.67 -13.93 19.70
N PHE A 151 -18.20 -12.82 20.25
CA PHE A 151 -17.34 -11.81 20.86
C PHE A 151 -16.65 -12.37 22.10
N GLU A 152 -15.37 -12.05 22.28
CA GLU A 152 -14.58 -12.41 23.46
C GLU A 152 -13.78 -11.20 23.96
N TYR A 153 -13.29 -11.26 25.21
CA TYR A 153 -12.35 -10.28 25.75
C TYR A 153 -10.92 -10.81 25.67
N HIS A 154 -10.10 -10.17 24.84
CA HIS A 154 -8.66 -10.44 24.72
C HIS A 154 -7.89 -9.14 24.86
N GLU A 155 -6.83 -9.12 25.66
CA GLU A 155 -5.93 -7.95 25.78
C GLU A 155 -6.68 -6.62 26.08
N ASN A 156 -7.73 -6.68 26.91
CA ASN A 156 -8.62 -5.55 27.23
C ASN A 156 -9.35 -4.96 26.00
N LYS A 157 -9.59 -5.77 24.97
CA LYS A 157 -10.35 -5.43 23.76
C LYS A 157 -11.47 -6.45 23.55
N ILE A 158 -12.58 -5.97 23.00
CA ILE A 158 -13.60 -6.86 22.45
C ILE A 158 -13.08 -7.34 21.09
N VAL A 159 -13.00 -8.65 20.91
CA VAL A 159 -12.52 -9.26 19.67
C VAL A 159 -13.51 -10.29 19.15
N GLN A 160 -13.42 -10.59 17.86
CA GLN A 160 -14.06 -11.76 17.27
C GLN A 160 -13.08 -12.44 16.33
N TYR A 161 -12.99 -13.76 16.44
CA TYR A 161 -12.14 -14.59 15.59
C TYR A 161 -12.91 -15.08 14.35
N PHE A 162 -12.21 -15.04 13.24
CA PHE A 162 -12.58 -15.61 11.95
C PHE A 162 -11.52 -16.63 11.55
N GLU A 163 -11.71 -17.41 10.49
CA GLU A 163 -10.73 -18.44 10.13
C GLU A 163 -9.34 -17.86 9.84
N LYS A 164 -9.28 -16.73 9.12
CA LYS A 164 -8.02 -16.12 8.64
C LYS A 164 -7.57 -14.92 9.45
N ALA A 165 -8.42 -14.37 10.31
CA ALA A 165 -8.15 -13.10 10.99
C ALA A 165 -8.83 -13.01 12.36
N ARG A 166 -8.40 -12.05 13.17
CA ARG A 166 -9.10 -11.57 14.37
C ARG A 166 -9.44 -10.11 14.16
N LEU A 167 -10.70 -9.75 14.34
CA LEU A 167 -11.11 -8.35 14.39
C LEU A 167 -11.14 -7.90 15.84
N GLU A 168 -10.76 -6.64 16.09
CA GLU A 168 -10.75 -6.04 17.42
C GLU A 168 -11.38 -4.66 17.42
N TRP A 169 -12.05 -4.33 18.53
CA TRP A 169 -12.63 -3.02 18.77
C TRP A 169 -11.65 -2.09 19.47
N GLN A 170 -11.48 -0.88 18.92
CA GLN A 170 -10.63 0.20 19.41
C GLN A 170 -11.47 1.46 19.64
N PRO A 171 -11.95 1.69 20.88
CA PRO A 171 -12.88 2.79 21.18
C PRO A 171 -12.29 4.19 20.99
N TRP A 172 -10.97 4.34 21.04
CA TRP A 172 -10.25 5.61 20.84
C TRP A 172 -10.14 6.05 19.38
N LYS A 173 -10.49 5.18 18.40
CA LYS A 173 -10.54 5.58 16.99
C LYS A 173 -11.82 6.37 16.70
N MET A 174 -11.75 7.16 15.62
CA MET A 174 -12.92 7.89 15.10
C MET A 174 -14.08 6.93 14.83
N GLU A 175 -15.30 7.45 14.91
CA GLU A 175 -16.50 6.70 14.54
C GLU A 175 -16.37 6.17 13.10
N GLY A 176 -16.86 4.94 12.87
CA GLY A 176 -16.65 4.20 11.62
C GLY A 176 -15.25 3.57 11.44
N GLN A 177 -14.27 3.88 12.29
CA GLN A 177 -12.91 3.30 12.22
C GLN A 177 -12.54 2.45 13.45
N ARG A 178 -13.52 2.15 14.31
CA ARG A 178 -13.28 1.48 15.59
C ARG A 178 -13.06 -0.03 15.47
N VAL A 179 -13.34 -0.65 14.35
CA VAL A 179 -13.01 -2.06 14.10
C VAL A 179 -11.77 -2.12 13.23
N VAL A 180 -10.79 -2.93 13.64
CA VAL A 180 -9.55 -3.16 12.89
C VAL A 180 -9.18 -4.63 12.91
N VAL A 181 -8.30 -5.03 11.99
CA VAL A 181 -7.70 -6.37 11.97
C VAL A 181 -6.52 -6.38 12.94
N SER A 182 -6.49 -7.35 13.87
CA SER A 182 -5.39 -7.54 14.80
C SER A 182 -4.10 -7.95 14.09
N ASP A 183 -2.96 -7.66 14.71
CA ASP A 183 -1.62 -8.00 14.20
C ASP A 183 -1.28 -9.50 14.43
N LEU A 184 -2.18 -10.40 13.98
CA LEU A 184 -2.01 -11.85 14.14
C LEU A 184 -0.77 -12.39 13.42
N GLY A 185 -0.34 -11.75 12.33
CA GLY A 185 0.86 -12.17 11.59
C GLY A 185 2.10 -12.07 12.46
N ARG A 186 2.25 -10.96 13.19
CA ARG A 186 3.33 -10.79 14.17
C ARG A 186 3.21 -11.78 15.33
N MET A 187 2.03 -11.88 15.94
CA MET A 187 1.84 -12.78 17.09
C MET A 187 2.10 -14.24 16.72
N TYR A 188 1.70 -14.68 15.52
CA TYR A 188 1.95 -16.02 15.05
C TYR A 188 3.43 -16.29 14.75
N PHE A 189 4.15 -15.30 14.19
CA PHE A 189 5.61 -15.37 14.02
C PHE A 189 6.32 -15.64 15.35
N ASP A 190 5.96 -14.87 16.38
CA ASP A 190 6.54 -15.01 17.72
C ASP A 190 6.16 -16.35 18.37
N THR A 191 4.89 -16.76 18.27
CA THR A 191 4.38 -18.01 18.86
C THR A 191 5.02 -19.25 18.22
N LEU A 192 5.27 -19.22 16.91
CA LEU A 192 5.88 -20.33 16.19
C LEU A 192 7.41 -20.44 16.43
N GLY A 193 8.00 -19.43 17.09
CA GLY A 193 9.44 -19.36 17.31
C GLY A 193 10.21 -19.34 15.99
N GLU A 194 9.78 -18.49 15.05
CA GLU A 194 10.55 -18.23 13.84
C GLU A 194 11.84 -17.46 14.18
N ASP A 195 12.84 -17.57 13.31
CA ASP A 195 14.14 -16.92 13.53
C ASP A 195 13.97 -15.39 13.60
N PRO A 196 14.26 -14.73 14.74
CA PRO A 196 14.15 -13.28 14.87
C PRO A 196 15.00 -12.51 13.86
N GLY A 197 16.06 -13.13 13.31
CA GLY A 197 16.89 -12.56 12.25
C GLY A 197 16.09 -12.17 10.99
N LEU A 198 15.00 -12.88 10.71
CA LEU A 198 14.10 -12.62 9.57
C LEU A 198 13.39 -11.25 9.65
N LEU A 199 13.33 -10.65 10.85
CA LEU A 199 12.74 -9.33 11.07
C LEU A 199 13.69 -8.18 10.72
N SER A 200 14.98 -8.49 10.55
CA SER A 200 16.00 -7.48 10.28
C SER A 200 15.78 -6.83 8.91
N PRO A 201 15.87 -5.49 8.80
CA PRO A 201 15.77 -4.80 7.52
C PRO A 201 16.77 -5.34 6.49
N VAL A 202 16.33 -5.47 5.25
CA VAL A 202 17.17 -5.82 4.11
C VAL A 202 17.27 -4.65 3.14
N LYS A 203 18.20 -4.78 2.18
CA LYS A 203 18.33 -3.77 1.12
C LYS A 203 17.17 -3.87 0.13
N PRO A 204 16.73 -2.76 -0.47
CA PRO A 204 15.78 -2.80 -1.58
C PRO A 204 16.30 -3.67 -2.72
N LEU A 205 15.47 -4.60 -3.20
CA LEU A 205 15.84 -5.48 -4.33
C LEU A 205 15.95 -4.71 -5.64
N ASN A 206 15.17 -3.63 -5.81
CA ASN A 206 15.22 -2.74 -6.98
C ASN A 206 16.35 -1.69 -6.88
N ASN A 207 17.58 -2.13 -6.61
CA ASN A 207 18.77 -1.32 -6.94
C ASN A 207 19.26 -1.62 -8.38
N THR A 208 18.51 -2.40 -9.15
CA THR A 208 18.49 -2.35 -10.62
C THR A 208 17.55 -1.22 -11.02
N THR A 209 18.11 -0.20 -11.67
CA THR A 209 17.47 0.99 -12.23
C THR A 209 15.96 0.84 -12.43
N GLN A 210 15.16 1.36 -11.49
CA GLN A 210 13.84 1.83 -11.86
C GLN A 210 14.09 2.94 -12.87
N ASP A 211 13.90 2.64 -14.15
CA ASP A 211 13.94 3.66 -15.18
C ASP A 211 12.83 4.64 -14.82
N VAL A 212 13.22 5.79 -14.27
CA VAL A 212 12.31 6.90 -14.06
C VAL A 212 11.94 7.35 -15.46
N ILE A 213 10.66 7.21 -15.83
CA ILE A 213 10.15 7.54 -17.18
C ILE A 213 9.48 8.92 -17.18
N SER A 214 8.98 9.35 -16.02
CA SER A 214 8.36 10.66 -15.86
C SER A 214 8.63 11.23 -14.46
N LEU A 215 8.69 12.57 -14.38
CA LEU A 215 8.76 13.28 -13.10
C LEU A 215 7.44 14.00 -12.82
N GLN A 216 6.82 13.66 -11.70
CA GLN A 216 5.71 14.42 -11.13
C GLN A 216 6.27 15.39 -10.09
N VAL A 217 6.15 16.68 -10.37
CA VAL A 217 6.61 17.76 -9.48
C VAL A 217 5.40 18.47 -8.90
N ARG A 218 5.33 18.58 -7.59
CA ARG A 218 4.28 19.30 -6.86
C ARG A 218 4.92 20.28 -5.89
N ALA A 219 4.29 21.44 -5.70
CA ALA A 219 4.78 22.45 -4.76
C ALA A 219 3.64 23.04 -3.92
N PHE A 220 3.90 23.27 -2.64
CA PHE A 220 2.94 23.86 -1.71
C PHE A 220 3.66 24.74 -0.69
N VAL A 221 2.92 25.68 -0.12
CA VAL A 221 3.39 26.62 0.90
C VAL A 221 2.95 26.17 2.29
N TRP A 222 3.74 26.48 3.32
CA TRP A 222 3.36 26.21 4.72
C TRP A 222 2.12 27.02 5.12
N LYS A 223 2.09 28.29 4.75
CA LYS A 223 1.00 29.22 5.00
C LYS A 223 0.41 29.72 3.68
N ALA A 224 -0.88 29.53 3.45
CA ALA A 224 -1.55 30.12 2.29
C ALA A 224 -1.59 31.66 2.35
N VAL A 225 -1.52 32.22 3.56
CA VAL A 225 -1.58 33.65 3.85
C VAL A 225 -0.54 34.01 4.93
N THR A 226 0.23 35.07 4.73
CA THR A 226 1.28 35.54 5.64
C THR A 226 1.18 37.04 5.91
N LEU A 227 1.89 37.52 6.93
CA LEU A 227 2.00 38.95 7.25
C LEU A 227 2.90 39.69 6.25
N SER A 228 2.92 41.03 6.28
CA SER A 228 3.83 41.83 5.43
C SER A 228 5.32 41.60 5.70
N SER A 229 5.69 41.22 6.91
CA SER A 229 7.06 40.83 7.29
C SER A 229 7.00 39.52 8.06
N ASP A 230 7.49 38.44 7.46
CA ASP A 230 7.31 37.09 7.98
C ASP A 230 8.34 36.12 7.34
N SER A 231 8.31 34.87 7.79
CA SER A 231 8.96 33.74 7.16
C SER A 231 7.93 32.78 6.55
N GLN A 232 8.34 32.04 5.52
CA GLN A 232 7.52 31.07 4.81
C GLN A 232 8.38 29.85 4.45
N LEU A 233 7.75 28.69 4.29
CA LEU A 233 8.39 27.53 3.67
C LEU A 233 7.64 27.16 2.38
N VAL A 234 8.40 26.87 1.34
CA VAL A 234 7.90 26.23 0.12
C VAL A 234 8.41 24.79 0.11
N PHE A 235 7.49 23.85 0.08
CA PHE A 235 7.79 22.42 -0.05
C PHE A 235 7.66 22.03 -1.52
N VAL A 236 8.66 21.28 -2.00
CA VAL A 236 8.69 20.72 -3.35
C VAL A 236 8.76 19.21 -3.20
N ILE A 237 7.81 18.49 -3.80
CA ILE A 237 7.79 17.03 -3.85
C ILE A 237 8.06 16.58 -5.28
N VAL A 238 8.99 15.63 -5.42
CA VAL A 238 9.33 15.00 -6.70
C VAL A 238 9.11 13.50 -6.59
N GLN A 239 8.26 12.98 -7.47
CA GLN A 239 7.90 11.56 -7.55
C GLN A 239 8.00 11.03 -8.98
N ASP A 240 8.11 9.71 -9.12
CA ASP A 240 8.09 9.01 -10.40
C ASP A 240 6.66 8.72 -10.92
N GLN A 241 6.55 7.95 -12.00
CA GLN A 241 5.27 7.49 -12.57
C GLN A 241 4.41 6.64 -11.60
N ASN A 242 5.02 6.03 -10.58
CA ASN A 242 4.39 5.16 -9.59
C ASN A 242 4.21 5.86 -8.23
N LEU A 243 4.35 7.19 -8.19
CA LEU A 243 4.31 8.02 -6.98
C LEU A 243 5.40 7.67 -5.94
N GLN A 244 6.48 7.00 -6.36
CA GLN A 244 7.64 6.75 -5.52
C GLN A 244 8.51 8.01 -5.42
N PRO A 245 9.09 8.30 -4.24
CA PRO A 245 9.91 9.48 -4.04
C PRO A 245 11.21 9.41 -4.85
N ILE A 246 11.57 10.53 -5.51
CA ILE A 246 12.86 10.67 -6.21
C ILE A 246 13.82 11.49 -5.34
N ALA A 247 14.83 10.82 -4.78
CA ALA A 247 15.89 11.47 -4.03
C ALA A 247 16.91 12.15 -4.96
N ASN A 248 17.52 13.23 -4.48
CA ASN A 248 18.55 14.00 -5.18
C ASN A 248 18.11 14.60 -6.53
N ALA A 249 16.81 14.73 -6.79
CA ALA A 249 16.32 15.54 -7.89
C ALA A 249 16.81 16.98 -7.69
N THR A 250 17.39 17.56 -8.74
CA THR A 250 17.89 18.94 -8.70
C THR A 250 16.75 19.86 -9.07
N CYS A 251 16.39 20.77 -8.18
CA CYS A 251 15.29 21.69 -8.39
C CYS A 251 15.75 23.14 -8.23
N SER A 252 14.99 24.04 -8.81
CA SER A 252 15.10 25.47 -8.62
C SER A 252 13.70 26.04 -8.41
N THR A 253 13.58 26.97 -7.46
CA THR A 253 12.37 27.73 -7.20
C THR A 253 12.64 29.17 -7.56
N MET A 254 11.83 29.74 -8.44
CA MET A 254 11.88 31.15 -8.83
C MET A 254 10.71 31.87 -8.17
N VAL A 255 11.01 32.65 -7.14
CA VAL A 255 10.05 33.46 -6.40
C VAL A 255 9.89 34.80 -7.12
N HIS A 256 8.65 35.17 -7.43
CA HIS A 256 8.32 36.44 -8.06
C HIS A 256 7.74 37.39 -7.01
N TRP A 257 8.50 38.44 -6.70
CA TRP A 257 8.14 39.43 -5.70
C TRP A 257 7.27 40.55 -6.31
N PRO A 258 6.41 41.22 -5.52
CA PRO A 258 5.50 42.25 -6.02
C PRO A 258 6.19 43.51 -6.59
N ASP A 259 7.45 43.74 -6.21
CA ASP A 259 8.31 44.82 -6.70
C ASP A 259 8.91 44.52 -8.09
N GLY A 260 8.61 43.35 -8.67
CA GLY A 260 9.16 42.88 -9.95
C GLY A 260 10.51 42.17 -9.81
N ARG A 261 11.07 42.09 -8.60
CA ARG A 261 12.28 41.31 -8.33
C ARG A 261 11.95 39.82 -8.42
N THR A 262 12.89 39.04 -8.95
CA THR A 262 12.84 37.59 -8.89
C THR A 262 14.02 37.05 -8.11
N GLU A 263 13.79 35.97 -7.38
CA GLU A 263 14.82 35.29 -6.59
C GLU A 263 14.79 33.80 -6.91
N THR A 264 15.93 33.25 -7.33
CA THR A 264 16.04 31.82 -7.63
C THR A 264 16.76 31.11 -6.51
N VAL A 265 16.08 30.17 -5.84
CA VAL A 265 16.65 29.35 -4.78
C VAL A 265 16.79 27.90 -5.28
N PRO A 266 18.02 27.37 -5.41
CA PRO A 266 18.23 25.97 -5.76
C PRO A 266 17.99 25.06 -4.54
N LEU A 267 17.55 23.83 -4.80
CA LEU A 267 17.41 22.79 -3.78
C LEU A 267 17.61 21.40 -4.38
N ASN A 268 17.89 20.43 -3.51
CA ASN A 268 17.86 19.01 -3.85
C ASN A 268 16.83 18.30 -2.97
N THR A 269 16.14 17.31 -3.54
CA THR A 269 15.22 16.48 -2.76
C THR A 269 15.96 15.50 -1.86
N ASN A 270 15.43 15.27 -0.66
CA ASN A 270 15.92 14.26 0.27
C ASN A 270 15.46 12.83 -0.11
N THR A 271 15.74 11.84 0.73
CA THR A 271 15.36 10.43 0.53
C THR A 271 13.84 10.20 0.36
N ASN A 272 13.02 11.12 0.88
CA ASN A 272 11.56 11.08 0.75
C ASN A 272 11.06 11.87 -0.48
N GLY A 273 11.96 12.29 -1.37
CA GLY A 273 11.61 13.08 -2.55
C GLY A 273 11.17 14.51 -2.23
N VAL A 274 11.52 15.03 -1.04
CA VAL A 274 11.09 16.35 -0.57
C VAL A 274 12.24 17.34 -0.53
N GLY A 275 12.03 18.52 -1.10
CA GLY A 275 12.84 19.71 -0.96
C GLY A 275 12.10 20.79 -0.18
N ILE A 276 12.81 21.58 0.61
CA ILE A 276 12.22 22.66 1.40
C ILE A 276 13.01 23.95 1.16
N VAL A 277 12.31 25.01 0.79
CA VAL A 277 12.88 26.35 0.60
C VAL A 277 12.36 27.28 1.69
N PRO A 278 13.22 27.75 2.60
CA PRO A 278 12.86 28.81 3.51
C PRO A 278 12.92 30.15 2.79
N LEU A 279 11.87 30.95 2.96
CA LEU A 279 11.78 32.33 2.47
C LEU A 279 11.62 33.26 3.67
N SER A 280 12.37 34.36 3.67
CA SER A 280 12.23 35.43 4.66
C SER A 280 12.04 36.75 3.92
N PHE A 281 11.06 37.53 4.33
CA PHE A 281 10.73 38.78 3.66
C PHE A 281 10.23 39.83 4.65
N VAL A 282 10.42 41.08 4.26
CA VAL A 282 10.04 42.25 5.05
C VAL A 282 9.28 43.22 4.17
N SER A 283 8.36 43.95 4.79
CA SER A 283 7.61 45.08 4.21
C SER A 283 6.98 44.79 2.84
N GLN A 284 6.44 43.60 2.65
CA GLN A 284 5.75 43.24 1.41
C GLN A 284 4.39 43.95 1.30
N PRO A 285 3.97 44.42 0.11
CA PRO A 285 2.70 45.12 -0.05
C PRO A 285 1.49 44.27 0.32
N TYR A 286 0.52 44.85 1.05
CA TYR A 286 -0.70 44.15 1.42
C TYR A 286 -1.55 43.76 0.20
N GLY A 287 -2.19 42.59 0.27
CA GLY A 287 -3.03 42.06 -0.81
C GLY A 287 -2.25 41.50 -1.99
N SER A 288 -0.91 41.59 -1.97
CA SER A 288 -0.06 41.06 -3.01
C SER A 288 -0.04 39.53 -3.00
N LEU A 289 0.07 38.96 -4.20
CA LEU A 289 0.21 37.52 -4.42
C LEU A 289 1.67 37.26 -4.80
N ILE A 290 2.34 36.40 -4.04
CA ILE A 290 3.68 35.94 -4.33
C ILE A 290 3.53 34.54 -4.91
N TYR A 291 3.88 34.38 -6.19
CA TYR A 291 3.90 33.07 -6.84
C TYR A 291 5.34 32.58 -7.01
N THR A 292 5.50 31.28 -7.00
CA THR A 292 6.79 30.60 -7.06
C THR A 292 6.70 29.52 -8.13
N ASP A 293 7.49 29.69 -9.18
CA ASP A 293 7.66 28.68 -10.23
C ASP A 293 8.72 27.68 -9.78
N VAL A 294 8.43 26.40 -9.94
CA VAL A 294 9.33 25.33 -9.55
C VAL A 294 9.65 24.50 -10.77
N ALA A 295 10.94 24.29 -11.01
CA ALA A 295 11.44 23.41 -12.05
C ALA A 295 12.41 22.41 -11.43
N CYS A 296 12.18 21.12 -11.70
CA CYS A 296 13.03 20.03 -11.21
C CYS A 296 13.51 19.16 -12.37
N SER A 297 14.68 18.56 -12.21
CA SER A 297 15.26 17.59 -13.12
C SER A 297 15.87 16.40 -12.39
N PHE A 298 15.85 15.25 -13.05
CA PHE A 298 16.50 14.02 -12.63
C PHE A 298 16.91 13.23 -13.87
N GLY A 299 18.22 13.08 -14.08
CA GLY A 299 18.75 12.57 -15.36
C GLY A 299 18.29 13.44 -16.53
N ASN A 300 17.67 12.83 -17.54
CA ASN A 300 17.16 13.51 -18.73
C ASN A 300 15.70 14.00 -18.58
N LEU A 301 15.06 13.74 -17.44
CA LEU A 301 13.68 14.13 -17.20
C LEU A 301 13.61 15.49 -16.53
N SER A 302 12.53 16.21 -16.82
CA SER A 302 12.19 17.46 -16.13
C SER A 302 10.69 17.55 -15.86
N GLY A 303 10.34 18.30 -14.82
CA GLY A 303 8.97 18.61 -14.47
C GLY A 303 8.88 20.03 -13.92
N LYS A 304 7.72 20.66 -14.08
CA LYS A 304 7.47 22.04 -13.65
C LYS A 304 6.12 22.14 -12.94
N THR A 305 6.01 23.07 -12.01
CA THR A 305 4.77 23.42 -11.31
C THR A 305 4.87 24.83 -10.77
N THR A 306 3.76 25.39 -10.30
CA THR A 306 3.71 26.72 -9.70
C THR A 306 2.88 26.64 -8.42
N THR A 307 3.31 27.36 -7.39
CA THR A 307 2.55 27.56 -6.16
C THR A 307 2.49 29.03 -5.79
N SER A 308 1.68 29.41 -4.80
CA SER A 308 1.60 30.81 -4.37
C SER A 308 1.11 30.95 -2.93
N PHE A 309 1.39 32.10 -2.34
CA PHE A 309 0.81 32.55 -1.07
C PHE A 309 0.50 34.04 -1.13
N ARG A 310 -0.37 34.50 -0.23
CA ARG A 310 -0.85 35.88 -0.21
C ARG A 310 -0.32 36.65 1.00
N ILE A 311 0.02 37.91 0.80
CA ILE A 311 0.28 38.84 1.89
C ILE A 311 -1.05 39.44 2.36
N TRP A 312 -1.42 39.19 3.61
CA TRP A 312 -2.63 39.75 4.21
C TRP A 312 -2.39 40.10 5.67
N TYR A 313 -2.62 41.38 5.98
CA TYR A 313 -2.47 42.02 7.29
C TYR A 313 -1.03 42.27 7.77
#